data_AF-A3ZTA9-F1
#
_entry.id   AF-A3ZTA9-F1
#
_cell.length_a   1.000
_cell.length_b   1.000
_cell.length_c   1.000
_cell.angle_alpha   90.00
_cell.angle_beta   90.00
_cell.angle_gamma   90.00
#
_symmetry.space_group_name_H-M   'P 1'
#
loop_
_entity.id
_entity.type
_entity.pdbx_description
1 polymer ?
#
loop_
_entity_poly.entity_id
_entity_poly.type
_entity_poly.pdbx_seq_one_letter_code
_entity_poly.pdbx_strand_id
1 'polypeptide(L)' 'MLVLTRKPGETIRIGDDIVITISQLKGGRVRIGIDAPPEMGIRRGELEVRDEKDELPAAIPFYSHAGSHHENAYVG' A
#
# COMPACT_ATOMS: atom_id res chain seq x y z
N MET A 1 7.95 -16.88 11.29
CA MET A 1 7.36 -16.10 12.39
C MET A 1 8.46 -15.79 13.40
N LEU A 2 8.72 -14.52 13.67
CA LEU A 2 9.66 -14.06 14.70
C LEU A 2 8.86 -13.57 15.91
N VAL A 3 9.23 -13.98 17.12
CA VAL A 3 8.51 -13.64 18.35
C VAL A 3 9.44 -12.84 19.27
N LEU A 4 9.01 -11.64 19.66
CA LEU A 4 9.78 -10.73 20.51
C LEU A 4 8.89 -10.24 21.65
N THR A 5 9.41 -10.27 22.88
CA THR A 5 8.75 -9.67 24.04
C THR A 5 9.29 -8.27 24.27
N ARG A 6 8.41 -7.27 24.28
CA ARG A 6 8.74 -5.86 24.50
C ARG A 6 8.00 -5.27 25.69
N LYS A 7 8.68 -4.41 26.45
CA LYS A 7 8.10 -3.57 27.50
C LYS A 7 7.61 -2.23 26.93
N PRO A 8 6.73 -1.49 27.64
CA PRO A 8 6.41 -0.12 27.28
C PRO A 8 7.66 0.74 27.12
N GLY A 9 7.73 1.52 26.05
CA GLY A 9 8.87 2.34 25.66
C GLY A 9 9.89 1.62 24.76
N GLU A 10 9.82 0.30 24.62
CA GLU A 10 10.73 -0.43 23.73
C GLU A 10 10.19 -0.49 22.29
N THR A 11 11.13 -0.59 21.34
CA THR A 11 10.86 -0.55 19.90
C THR A 11 11.33 -1.80 19.19
N ILE A 12 10.71 -2.09 18.05
CA ILE A 12 11.09 -3.10 17.07
C ILE A 12 11.25 -2.38 15.74
N ARG A 13 12.36 -2.60 15.03
CA ARG A 13 12.59 -2.05 13.68
C ARG A 13 12.45 -3.15 12.65
N ILE A 14 11.78 -2.85 11.54
CA ILE A 14 11.62 -3.76 10.40
C ILE A 14 12.18 -3.04 9.17
N GLY A 15 13.30 -3.53 8.63
CA GLY A 15 14.07 -2.77 7.66
C GLY A 15 14.52 -1.43 8.24
N ASP A 16 14.64 -0.43 7.36
CA ASP A 16 15.11 0.90 7.75
C ASP A 16 13.95 1.88 8.04
N ASP A 17 12.78 1.63 7.45
CA ASP A 17 11.69 2.61 7.38
C ASP A 17 10.55 2.36 8.37
N ILE A 18 10.47 1.17 8.99
CA ILE A 18 9.37 0.82 9.89
C ILE A 18 9.85 0.73 11.33
N VAL A 19 9.18 1.45 12.23
CA VAL A 19 9.41 1.40 13.68
C VAL A 19 8.11 1.11 14.41
N ILE A 20 8.07 -0.02 15.12
CA ILE A 20 6.96 -0.39 16.00
C ILE A 20 7.37 -0.08 17.43
N THR A 21 6.56 0.72 18.14
CA THR A 21 6.80 1.11 19.53
C THR A 21 5.68 0.56 20.42
N ILE A 22 6.04 -0.08 21.53
CA ILE A 22 5.04 -0.45 22.55
C ILE A 22 4.82 0.77 23.43
N SER A 23 3.74 1.52 23.22
CA SER A 23 3.49 2.76 23.97
C SER A 23 3.01 2.49 25.39
N GLN A 24 2.13 1.51 25.58
CA GLN A 24 1.50 1.27 26.89
C GLN A 24 0.93 -0.15 27.01
N LEU A 25 0.93 -0.68 28.23
CA LEU A 25 0.17 -1.86 28.64
C LEU A 25 -0.87 -1.45 29.68
N LYS A 26 -2.15 -1.72 29.43
CA LYS A 26 -3.23 -1.46 30.40
C LYS A 26 -4.40 -2.40 30.19
N GLY A 27 -4.86 -3.05 31.27
CA GLY A 27 -6.06 -3.90 31.24
C GLY A 27 -6.00 -5.04 30.22
N GLY A 28 -4.84 -5.68 30.07
CA GLY A 28 -4.62 -6.74 29.08
C GLY A 28 -4.57 -6.26 27.63
N ARG A 29 -4.64 -4.95 27.37
CA ARG A 29 -4.49 -4.35 26.04
C ARG A 29 -3.12 -3.71 25.90
N VAL A 30 -2.61 -3.76 24.67
CA VAL A 30 -1.38 -3.09 24.27
C VAL A 30 -1.72 -1.91 23.39
N ARG A 31 -1.11 -0.76 23.66
CA ARG A 31 -1.08 0.37 22.72
C ARG A 31 0.21 0.30 21.92
N ILE A 32 0.08 0.25 20.61
CA ILE A 32 1.18 0.12 19.66
C ILE A 32 1.23 1.41 18.82
N GLY A 33 2.39 2.05 18.77
CA GLY A 33 2.70 3.08 17.77
C GLY A 33 3.41 2.42 16.60
N ILE A 34 3.06 2.82 15.38
CA ILE A 34 3.70 2.35 14.15
C ILE A 34 4.09 3.59 13.37
N ASP A 35 5.38 3.75 13.12
CA ASP A 35 5.95 4.73 12.21
C ASP A 35 6.36 3.98 10.94
N ALA A 36 5.89 4.48 9.80
CA ALA A 36 6.15 3.90 8.49
C ALA A 36 5.98 4.99 7.41
N PRO A 37 6.56 4.81 6.21
CA PRO A 37 6.39 5.74 5.11
C PRO A 37 4.91 5.93 4.71
N PRO A 38 4.53 7.12 4.21
CA PRO A 38 3.14 7.45 3.87
C PRO A 38 2.55 6.60 2.73
N GLU A 39 3.39 6.09 1.82
CA GLU A 39 3.00 5.17 0.75
C GLU A 39 2.61 3.78 1.27
N MET A 40 2.98 3.44 2.51
CA MET A 40 2.66 2.16 3.13
C MET A 40 1.38 2.25 3.97
N GLY A 41 0.29 1.66 3.46
CA GLY A 41 -0.97 1.60 4.19
C GLY A 41 -0.91 0.67 5.41
N ILE A 42 -1.07 1.22 6.62
CA ILE A 42 -1.22 0.45 7.86
C ILE A 42 -2.70 0.17 8.10
N ARG A 43 -3.07 -1.12 8.19
CA ARG A 43 -4.45 -1.55 8.40
C ARG A 43 -4.58 -2.44 9.63
N ARG A 44 -5.78 -2.47 10.21
CA ARG A 44 -6.12 -3.40 11.31
C ARG A 44 -6.56 -4.72 10.70
N GLY A 45 -5.89 -5.82 11.04
CA GLY A 45 -6.12 -7.12 10.41
C GLY A 45 -7.53 -7.70 10.62
N GLU A 46 -8.23 -7.27 11.67
CA GLU A 46 -9.62 -7.65 11.93
C GLU A 46 -10.66 -6.86 11.11
N LEU A 47 -10.23 -5.80 10.41
CA LEU A 47 -11.09 -5.03 9.53
C LEU A 47 -10.84 -5.53 8.10
N GLU A 48 -11.75 -6.35 7.56
CA GLU A 48 -11.75 -6.69 6.14
C GLU A 48 -11.84 -5.41 5.32
N VAL A 49 -10.91 -5.24 4.38
CA VAL A 49 -11.10 -4.31 3.28
C VAL A 49 -11.44 -5.14 2.05
N ARG A 50 -12.64 -4.93 1.51
CA ARG A 50 -12.95 -5.34 0.14
C ARG A 50 -12.20 -4.38 -0.78
N ASP A 51 -10.94 -4.69 -1.06
CA ASP A 51 -10.24 -4.00 -2.14
C ASP A 51 -10.74 -4.59 -3.46
N GLU A 52 -11.85 -4.03 -3.95
CA GLU A 52 -12.22 -4.09 -5.36
C GLU A 52 -11.28 -3.14 -6.10
N LYS A 53 -10.46 -3.69 -7.02
CA LYS A 53 -9.48 -3.02 -7.91
C LYS A 53 -8.07 -2.79 -7.35
N ASP A 54 -7.16 -3.65 -7.81
CA ASP A 54 -6.02 -3.20 -8.62
C ASP A 54 -5.72 -4.26 -9.69
N GLU A 55 -6.72 -4.51 -10.55
CA GLU A 55 -6.43 -4.97 -11.91
C GLU A 55 -6.06 -3.73 -12.74
N LEU A 56 -4.77 -3.59 -13.03
CA LEU A 56 -4.31 -3.05 -14.29
C LEU A 56 -3.14 -3.90 -14.77
N PRO A 57 -3.40 -5.04 -15.46
CA PRO A 57 -2.41 -5.58 -16.35
C PRO A 57 -2.33 -4.74 -17.64
N ALA A 58 -1.12 -4.73 -18.20
CA ALA A 58 -0.73 -4.25 -19.53
C ALA A 58 -0.42 -2.75 -19.68
N ALA A 59 0.89 -2.50 -19.72
CA ALA A 59 1.54 -1.46 -20.49
C ALA A 59 0.71 -0.98 -21.70
N ILE A 60 0.47 0.32 -21.78
CA ILE A 60 0.26 1.00 -23.05
C ILE A 60 1.64 1.39 -23.59
N PRO A 61 2.21 0.67 -24.58
CA PRO A 61 3.37 1.20 -25.28
C PRO A 61 2.88 2.40 -26.09
N PHE A 62 3.40 3.58 -25.73
CA PHE A 62 3.39 4.71 -26.64
C PHE A 62 4.15 4.30 -27.91
N TYR A 63 3.42 3.99 -28.97
CA TYR A 63 3.90 4.15 -30.34
C TYR A 63 2.94 5.06 -31.07
N SER A 64 3.22 6.35 -30.98
CA SER A 64 2.90 7.32 -32.01
C SER A 64 3.69 6.96 -33.26
N HIS A 65 3.05 6.31 -34.24
CA HIS A 65 3.49 6.38 -35.62
C HIS A 65 2.41 7.04 -36.45
N ALA A 66 2.83 8.15 -37.03
CA ALA A 66 2.07 9.05 -37.85
C ALA A 66 1.50 8.37 -39.11
N GLY A 67 0.34 8.86 -39.53
CA GLY A 67 0.04 9.09 -40.95
C GLY A 67 -0.45 7.88 -41.74
N SER A 68 -1.74 7.87 -42.03
CA SER A 68 -2.19 7.60 -43.39
C SER A 68 -3.59 8.17 -43.59
N HIS A 69 -3.64 9.17 -44.47
CA HIS A 69 -4.82 9.58 -45.17
C HIS A 69 -5.56 8.35 -45.71
N HIS A 70 -6.84 8.21 -45.41
CA HIS A 70 -7.79 7.70 -46.38
C HIS A 70 -9.11 8.45 -46.21
N GLU A 71 -9.25 9.40 -47.12
CA GLU A 71 -10.50 9.88 -47.71
C GLU A 71 -11.62 8.84 -47.63
N ASN A 72 -12.76 9.22 -47.06
CA ASN A 72 -14.01 8.63 -47.49
C ASN A 72 -15.12 9.69 -47.47
N ALA A 73 -15.60 9.94 -48.68
CA ALA A 73 -16.69 10.83 -48.99
C ALA A 73 -17.99 10.34 -48.36
N TYR A 74 -18.72 11.25 -47.72
CA TYR A 74 -20.17 11.14 -47.57
C TYR A 74 -20.78 12.33 -48.30
N VAL A 75 -21.34 12.04 -49.49
CA VAL A 75 -22.26 12.87 -50.24
C VAL A 75 -23.49 12.01 -50.48
N GLY A 76 -24.68 12.53 -50.12
CA GLY A 76 -25.98 11.94 -50.46
C GLY A 76 -26.68 11.25 -49.32
#